data_AF-A0AA43ZTD5-F1
#
_entry.id   AF-A0AA43ZTD5-F1
#
_cell.length_a   1.000
_cell.length_b   1.000
_cell.length_c   1.000
_cell.angle_alpha   90.00
_cell.angle_beta   90.00
_cell.angle_gamma   90.00
#
_symmetry.space_group_name_H-M   'P 1'
#
loop_
_entity.id
_entity.type
_entity.pdbx_description
1 polymer ?
#
loop_
_entity_poly.entity_id
_entity_poly.type
_entity_poly.pdbx_seq_one_letter_code
_entity_poly.pdbx_strand_id
1 'polypeptide(L)'
;MYLLIIALILILALIAIRLSDKLKVPQLLLFMVLGIAFNYVGFDFNDFEFADSFAALALMFIIFYGGFGTKWEMTKPVAKEAITLSFLGTIATALITGLFVWLVFGFSLFEAMLLGSIVGSTDFASVSSVLQSRNLNLKYNTSPLLELESGSNDPTAFTMVTVFLLLIQGIDVNVPVLILLQVGLGIIFGFAIGWIFIRALSRLNFDEGLLTIFLAAAALFTYEFTNQFQGNGYLAVYIFGIYIGNKEFVGKREVVFFFDGVTNLSQIGLFFMLGLLSNPQSIVAMMPIALVVMIFMTIIARPLSVYGLMLPFKMPNNQLIVISIAGLRGAAAIAFAIAAVNSGAPLVNDIYHIVFDICLLSALIQGGLLPWASRKFDMLDPDDNVLKTFNYYQDKSEVGFLETDIQPGSSLIGRQIKDLNIEFDFIIAKIIRENENIVPGGNITLQENDRLVFAGKQYFDPKGTDLKEFKINSFHSWVDQDIVNLDLPDDYLLILVLREDDQLVVPTGFTQILEGDTVIALDPNKSV
;
A
#
# COMPACT_ATOMS: atom_id res chain seq x y z
N MET A 1 6.57 25.15 19.07
CA MET A 1 5.75 24.21 19.88
C MET A 1 5.03 23.20 19.00
N TYR A 2 4.26 23.61 17.97
CA TYR A 2 3.58 22.69 17.04
C TYR A 2 4.50 21.69 16.31
N LEU A 3 5.66 22.12 15.80
CA LEU A 3 6.63 21.22 15.16
C LEU A 3 7.15 20.13 16.11
N LEU A 4 7.30 20.44 17.40
CA LEU A 4 7.72 19.47 18.42
C LEU A 4 6.64 18.42 18.64
N ILE A 5 5.37 18.84 18.65
CA ILE A 5 4.20 17.95 18.79
C ILE A 5 4.11 17.04 17.57
N ILE A 6 4.24 17.59 16.36
CA ILE A 6 4.25 16.80 15.11
C ILE A 6 5.40 15.77 15.14
N ALA A 7 6.61 16.18 15.50
CA ALA A 7 7.74 15.26 15.61
C ALA A 7 7.49 14.16 16.65
N LEU A 8 6.92 14.50 17.81
CA LEU A 8 6.56 13.55 18.85
C LEU A 8 5.49 12.56 18.37
N ILE A 9 4.46 13.03 17.68
CA ILE A 9 3.40 12.19 17.08
C ILE A 9 4.02 11.19 16.11
N LEU A 10 4.90 11.63 15.22
CA LEU A 10 5.56 10.74 14.25
C LEU A 10 6.43 9.69 14.94
N ILE A 11 7.20 10.08 15.97
CA ILE A 11 8.01 9.13 16.75
C ILE A 11 7.11 8.10 17.46
N LEU A 12 6.03 8.55 18.09
CA LEU A 12 5.08 7.67 18.77
C LEU A 12 4.33 6.76 17.79
N ALA A 13 4.02 7.25 16.58
CA ALA A 13 3.43 6.43 15.52
C ALA A 13 4.37 5.31 15.08
N LEU A 14 5.68 5.58 14.93
CA LEU A 14 6.67 4.54 14.62
C LEU A 14 6.77 3.48 15.72
N ILE A 15 6.70 3.90 17.00
CA ILE A 15 6.66 2.97 18.13
C ILE A 15 5.36 2.15 18.11
N ALA A 16 4.24 2.78 17.80
CA ALA A 16 2.94 2.13 17.68
C ALA A 16 2.93 1.07 16.57
N ILE A 17 3.56 1.33 15.41
CA ILE A 17 3.71 0.34 14.33
C ILE A 17 4.45 -0.91 14.82
N ARG A 18 5.62 -0.72 15.47
CA ARG A 18 6.39 -1.83 16.06
C ARG A 18 5.59 -2.61 17.11
N LEU A 19 4.77 -1.91 17.89
CA LEU A 19 3.93 -2.52 18.91
C LEU A 19 2.75 -3.30 18.28
N SER A 20 2.15 -2.76 17.22
CA SER A 20 1.08 -3.41 16.45
C SER A 20 1.53 -4.74 15.89
N ASP A 21 2.73 -4.82 15.30
CA ASP A 21 3.27 -6.07 14.75
C ASP A 21 3.43 -7.14 15.84
N LYS A 22 3.85 -6.72 17.05
CA LYS A 22 4.01 -7.61 18.20
C LYS A 22 2.67 -8.07 18.80
N LEU A 23 1.71 -7.15 18.93
CA LEU A 23 0.38 -7.41 19.49
C LEU A 23 -0.59 -8.04 18.49
N LYS A 24 -0.24 -8.04 17.19
CA LYS A 24 -1.07 -8.49 16.06
C LYS A 24 -2.44 -7.79 16.02
N VAL A 25 -2.45 -6.50 16.37
CA VAL A 25 -3.63 -5.62 16.32
C VAL A 25 -3.48 -4.62 15.17
N PRO A 26 -4.55 -4.19 14.48
CA PRO A 26 -4.47 -3.17 13.42
C PRO A 26 -3.78 -1.88 13.88
N GLN A 27 -2.81 -1.39 13.10
CA GLN A 27 -2.02 -0.18 13.39
C GLN A 27 -2.90 1.07 13.58
N LEU A 28 -3.95 1.17 12.77
CA LEU A 28 -4.90 2.29 12.76
C LEU A 28 -5.58 2.52 14.12
N LEU A 29 -5.82 1.44 14.87
CA LEU A 29 -6.39 1.52 16.22
C LEU A 29 -5.45 2.24 17.19
N LEU A 30 -4.15 1.99 17.07
CA LEU A 30 -3.15 2.60 17.96
C LEU A 30 -3.04 4.10 17.68
N PHE A 31 -3.18 4.53 16.42
CA PHE A 31 -3.17 5.96 16.08
C PHE A 31 -4.40 6.69 16.63
N MET A 32 -5.59 6.08 16.59
CA MET A 32 -6.79 6.65 17.21
C MET A 32 -6.65 6.78 18.73
N VAL A 33 -6.18 5.72 19.41
CA VAL A 33 -5.95 5.76 20.86
C VAL A 33 -4.91 6.82 21.24
N LEU A 34 -3.86 6.97 20.43
CA LEU A 34 -2.86 8.00 20.62
C LEU A 34 -3.47 9.41 20.47
N GLY A 35 -4.33 9.63 19.49
CA GLY A 35 -5.05 10.89 19.30
C GLY A 35 -5.92 11.25 20.51
N ILE A 36 -6.70 10.29 21.02
CA ILE A 36 -7.54 10.47 22.22
C ILE A 36 -6.69 10.81 23.45
N ALA A 37 -5.54 10.12 23.61
CA ALA A 37 -4.64 10.39 24.71
C ALA A 37 -4.06 11.81 24.66
N PHE A 38 -3.72 12.31 23.46
CA PHE A 38 -3.25 13.69 23.29
C PHE A 38 -4.34 14.72 23.59
N ASN A 39 -5.58 14.47 23.15
CA ASN A 39 -6.73 15.29 23.53
C ASN A 39 -6.87 15.38 25.06
N TYR A 40 -6.82 14.23 25.75
CA TYR A 40 -6.95 14.14 27.21
C TYR A 40 -5.83 14.85 27.98
N VAL A 41 -4.60 14.90 27.43
CA VAL A 41 -3.45 15.58 28.04
C VAL A 41 -3.53 17.12 27.89
N GLY A 42 -4.59 17.64 27.26
CA GLY A 42 -4.88 19.07 27.17
C GLY A 42 -4.51 19.70 25.83
N PHE A 43 -4.28 18.91 24.78
CA PHE A 43 -4.25 19.41 23.41
C PHE A 43 -5.68 19.52 22.87
N ASP A 44 -6.40 20.56 23.28
CA ASP A 44 -7.71 20.92 22.72
C ASP A 44 -7.54 21.43 21.27
N PHE A 45 -7.51 20.50 20.32
CA PHE A 45 -7.53 20.81 18.90
C PHE A 45 -8.97 20.75 18.41
N ASN A 46 -9.60 21.92 18.23
CA ASN A 46 -11.00 22.06 17.79
C ASN A 46 -11.11 22.79 16.44
N ASP A 47 -10.13 22.60 15.56
CA ASP A 47 -10.13 23.21 14.22
C ASP A 47 -10.62 22.20 13.18
N PHE A 48 -11.93 22.15 13.01
CA PHE A 48 -12.58 21.28 12.02
C PHE A 48 -12.31 21.73 10.57
N GLU A 49 -12.01 23.01 10.33
CA GLU A 49 -11.73 23.53 8.99
C GLU A 49 -10.35 23.08 8.50
N PHE A 50 -9.33 23.18 9.37
CA PHE A 50 -8.03 22.58 9.12
C PHE A 50 -8.13 21.06 8.94
N ALA A 51 -8.91 20.41 9.80
CA ALA A 51 -9.06 18.96 9.75
C ALA A 51 -9.70 18.49 8.46
N ASP A 52 -10.73 19.19 7.97
CA ASP A 52 -11.38 18.90 6.69
C ASP A 52 -10.40 19.08 5.52
N SER A 53 -9.67 20.20 5.50
CA SER A 53 -8.66 20.48 4.47
C SER A 53 -7.55 19.42 4.44
N PHE A 54 -7.04 19.04 5.62
CA PHE A 54 -6.04 17.99 5.76
C PHE A 54 -6.60 16.62 5.35
N ALA A 55 -7.83 16.30 5.79
CA ALA A 55 -8.45 15.02 5.49
C ALA A 55 -8.71 14.85 3.99
N ALA A 56 -9.15 15.90 3.31
CA ALA A 56 -9.34 15.90 1.87
C ALA A 56 -8.01 15.67 1.12
N LEU A 57 -6.94 16.37 1.54
CA LEU A 57 -5.61 16.19 0.96
C LEU A 57 -5.07 14.78 1.19
N ALA A 58 -5.19 14.27 2.42
CA ALA A 58 -4.74 12.95 2.81
C ALA A 58 -5.49 11.85 2.06
N LEU A 59 -6.83 11.94 1.99
CA LEU A 59 -7.65 10.98 1.26
C LEU A 59 -7.35 11.02 -0.25
N MET A 60 -7.11 12.21 -0.82
CA MET A 60 -6.74 12.34 -2.23
C MET A 60 -5.47 11.55 -2.56
N PHE A 61 -4.41 11.65 -1.74
CA PHE A 61 -3.20 10.86 -1.96
C PHE A 61 -3.40 9.36 -1.71
N ILE A 62 -4.21 8.98 -0.72
CA ILE A 62 -4.57 7.57 -0.47
C ILE A 62 -5.26 6.96 -1.70
N ILE A 63 -6.28 7.64 -2.23
CA ILE A 63 -7.05 7.18 -3.41
C ILE A 63 -6.19 7.21 -4.67
N PHE A 64 -5.42 8.27 -4.88
CA PHE A 64 -4.47 8.36 -5.99
C PHE A 64 -3.52 7.17 -6.01
N TYR A 65 -2.88 6.88 -4.87
CA TYR A 65 -1.95 5.78 -4.74
C TYR A 65 -2.64 4.43 -4.93
N GLY A 66 -3.83 4.23 -4.33
CA GLY A 66 -4.64 3.04 -4.55
C GLY A 66 -4.93 2.77 -6.03
N GLY A 67 -5.27 3.81 -6.80
CA GLY A 67 -5.39 3.71 -8.25
C GLY A 67 -4.05 3.43 -8.93
N PHE A 68 -2.99 4.12 -8.53
CA PHE A 68 -1.65 4.04 -9.13
C PHE A 68 -1.00 2.65 -9.06
N GLY A 69 -1.15 1.89 -7.98
CA GLY A 69 -0.61 0.52 -7.96
C GLY A 69 -1.61 -0.57 -8.35
N THR A 70 -2.84 -0.22 -8.73
CA THR A 70 -3.77 -1.21 -9.30
C THR A 70 -3.21 -1.76 -10.61
N LYS A 71 -2.77 -3.02 -10.62
CA LYS A 71 -2.32 -3.72 -11.83
C LYS A 71 -3.51 -4.19 -12.64
N TRP A 72 -3.72 -3.57 -13.80
CA TRP A 72 -4.85 -3.87 -14.67
C TRP A 72 -4.85 -5.33 -15.17
N GLU A 73 -3.69 -5.90 -15.47
CA GLU A 73 -3.57 -7.27 -15.95
C GLU A 73 -4.10 -8.31 -14.94
N MET A 74 -3.80 -8.12 -13.66
CA MET A 74 -4.26 -8.98 -12.55
C MET A 74 -5.73 -8.75 -12.21
N THR A 75 -6.20 -7.53 -12.40
CA THR A 75 -7.55 -7.10 -12.00
C THR A 75 -8.59 -7.38 -13.08
N LYS A 76 -8.19 -7.35 -14.36
CA LYS A 76 -9.05 -7.55 -15.53
C LYS A 76 -9.96 -8.80 -15.44
N PRO A 77 -9.53 -9.96 -14.90
CA PRO A 77 -10.40 -11.13 -14.78
C PRO A 77 -11.61 -10.94 -13.85
N VAL A 78 -11.49 -10.07 -12.84
CA VAL A 78 -12.51 -9.83 -11.80
C VAL A 78 -13.05 -8.40 -11.80
N ALA A 79 -12.70 -7.61 -12.82
CA ALA A 79 -13.01 -6.19 -12.88
C ALA A 79 -14.52 -5.92 -12.96
N LYS A 80 -15.29 -6.79 -13.62
CA LYS A 80 -16.75 -6.61 -13.74
C LYS A 80 -17.43 -6.76 -12.38
N GLU A 81 -17.03 -7.77 -11.64
CA GLU A 81 -17.51 -8.08 -10.30
C GLU A 81 -17.14 -6.96 -9.33
N ALA A 82 -15.87 -6.55 -9.33
CA ALA A 82 -15.35 -5.50 -8.46
C ALA A 82 -16.01 -4.13 -8.74
N ILE A 83 -16.14 -3.70 -10.01
CA ILE A 83 -16.80 -2.43 -10.37
C ILE A 83 -18.29 -2.47 -10.01
N THR A 84 -18.95 -3.62 -10.20
CA THR A 84 -20.36 -3.78 -9.82
C THR A 84 -20.54 -3.63 -8.31
N LEU A 85 -19.68 -4.26 -7.52
CA LEU A 85 -19.70 -4.11 -6.06
C LEU A 85 -19.33 -2.70 -5.62
N SER A 86 -18.32 -2.08 -6.23
CA SER A 86 -17.85 -0.76 -5.83
C SER A 86 -18.88 0.33 -6.09
N PHE A 87 -19.68 0.20 -7.15
CA PHE A 87 -20.73 1.15 -7.49
C PHE A 87 -22.08 0.74 -6.88
N LEU A 88 -22.69 -0.34 -7.38
CA LEU A 88 -24.02 -0.77 -6.95
C LEU A 88 -24.00 -1.36 -5.54
N GLY A 89 -22.94 -2.08 -5.16
CA GLY A 89 -22.83 -2.66 -3.83
C GLY A 89 -22.70 -1.61 -2.74
N THR A 90 -21.96 -0.53 -3.00
CA THR A 90 -21.83 0.62 -2.11
C THR A 90 -23.16 1.36 -1.96
N ILE A 91 -23.83 1.66 -3.08
CA ILE A 91 -25.16 2.31 -3.07
C ILE A 91 -26.16 1.43 -2.30
N ALA A 92 -26.23 0.13 -2.61
CA ALA A 92 -27.14 -0.78 -1.93
C ALA A 92 -26.85 -0.86 -0.42
N THR A 93 -25.58 -1.02 -0.04
CA THR A 93 -25.19 -1.10 1.37
C THR A 93 -25.49 0.19 2.12
N ALA A 94 -25.21 1.35 1.51
CA ALA A 94 -25.50 2.66 2.08
C ALA A 94 -27.00 2.86 2.29
N LEU A 95 -27.83 2.56 1.27
CA LEU A 95 -29.29 2.73 1.35
C LEU A 95 -29.92 1.76 2.36
N ILE A 96 -29.52 0.48 2.36
CA ILE A 96 -30.03 -0.52 3.31
C ILE A 96 -29.68 -0.11 4.74
N THR A 97 -28.44 0.33 4.97
CA THR A 97 -27.97 0.79 6.29
C THR A 97 -28.68 2.06 6.72
N GLY A 98 -28.79 3.06 5.84
CA GLY A 98 -29.50 4.28 6.14
C GLY A 98 -30.98 4.05 6.43
N LEU A 99 -31.62 3.12 5.72
CA LEU A 99 -33.02 2.78 5.96
C LEU A 99 -33.18 2.12 7.33
N PHE A 100 -32.26 1.24 7.71
CA PHE A 100 -32.22 0.64 9.04
C PHE A 100 -32.06 1.70 10.14
N VAL A 101 -31.13 2.64 9.96
CA VAL A 101 -30.91 3.72 10.94
C VAL A 101 -32.16 4.60 11.10
N TRP A 102 -32.79 4.96 9.98
CA TRP A 102 -34.04 5.72 9.97
C TRP A 102 -35.16 4.99 10.75
N LEU A 103 -35.36 3.69 10.48
CA LEU A 103 -36.43 2.90 11.09
C LEU A 103 -36.20 2.61 12.58
N VAL A 104 -34.96 2.35 12.99
CA VAL A 104 -34.65 1.86 14.34
C VAL A 104 -34.32 2.99 15.31
N PHE A 105 -33.57 3.99 14.87
CA PHE A 105 -33.11 5.08 15.73
C PHE A 105 -33.91 6.39 15.54
N GLY A 106 -34.80 6.45 14.56
CA GLY A 106 -35.68 7.61 14.35
C GLY A 106 -34.96 8.85 13.84
N PHE A 107 -33.79 8.69 13.20
CA PHE A 107 -33.05 9.78 12.57
C PHE A 107 -33.88 10.40 11.44
N SER A 108 -33.54 11.61 10.96
CA SER A 108 -34.18 12.10 9.74
C SER A 108 -33.76 11.24 8.53
N LEU A 109 -34.61 11.12 7.51
CA LEU A 109 -34.33 10.22 6.38
C LEU A 109 -32.99 10.57 5.69
N PHE A 110 -32.75 11.85 5.39
CA PHE A 110 -31.54 12.26 4.71
C PHE A 110 -30.29 12.12 5.59
N GLU A 111 -30.39 12.38 6.88
CA GLU A 111 -29.30 12.21 7.83
C GLU A 111 -28.94 10.73 8.03
N ALA A 112 -29.94 9.85 8.08
CA ALA A 112 -29.73 8.41 8.13
C ALA A 112 -29.08 7.89 6.84
N MET A 113 -29.50 8.38 5.68
CA MET A 113 -28.88 8.05 4.39
C MET A 113 -27.46 8.60 4.26
N LEU A 114 -27.20 9.80 4.80
CA LEU A 114 -25.86 10.36 4.90
C LEU A 114 -24.96 9.46 5.74
N LEU A 115 -25.40 9.05 6.94
CA LEU A 115 -24.66 8.12 7.78
C LEU A 115 -24.35 6.82 7.03
N GLY A 116 -25.36 6.21 6.38
CA GLY A 116 -25.20 5.01 5.57
C GLY A 116 -24.21 5.19 4.41
N SER A 117 -24.16 6.38 3.80
CA SER A 117 -23.24 6.71 2.71
C SER A 117 -21.80 6.84 3.19
N ILE A 118 -21.59 7.49 4.34
CA ILE A 118 -20.27 7.63 4.96
C ILE A 118 -19.69 6.25 5.30
N VAL A 119 -20.48 5.39 5.96
CA VAL A 119 -20.02 4.05 6.36
C VAL A 119 -20.11 3.02 5.23
N GLY A 120 -20.57 3.42 4.04
CA GLY A 120 -20.68 2.56 2.86
C GLY A 120 -19.33 2.21 2.22
N SER A 121 -18.34 3.10 2.36
CA SER A 121 -16.96 2.93 1.87
C SER A 121 -16.21 1.84 2.67
N THR A 122 -15.44 0.99 1.99
CA THR A 122 -14.60 -0.04 2.61
C THR A 122 -13.12 0.27 2.38
N ASP A 123 -12.25 -0.20 3.29
CA ASP A 123 -10.82 0.05 3.26
C ASP A 123 -10.00 -1.24 3.09
N PHE A 124 -9.44 -1.44 1.90
CA PHE A 124 -8.58 -2.56 1.58
C PHE A 124 -7.20 -2.46 2.25
N ALA A 125 -6.68 -1.28 2.60
CA ALA A 125 -5.41 -1.20 3.32
C ALA A 125 -5.51 -1.87 4.70
N SER A 126 -6.64 -1.66 5.38
CA SER A 126 -6.99 -2.38 6.62
C SER A 126 -7.10 -3.89 6.42
N VAL A 127 -7.78 -4.33 5.36
CA VAL A 127 -7.91 -5.77 5.02
C VAL A 127 -6.54 -6.38 4.72
N SER A 128 -5.77 -5.71 3.88
CA SER A 128 -4.46 -6.14 3.40
C SER A 128 -3.47 -6.27 4.56
N SER A 129 -3.38 -5.28 5.45
CA SER A 129 -2.50 -5.36 6.63
C SER A 129 -2.88 -6.51 7.58
N VAL A 130 -4.17 -6.79 7.76
CA VAL A 130 -4.66 -7.94 8.54
C VAL A 130 -4.29 -9.27 7.88
N LEU A 131 -4.42 -9.39 6.55
CA LEU A 131 -4.04 -10.59 5.82
C LEU A 131 -2.51 -10.79 5.80
N GLN A 132 -1.75 -9.72 5.57
CA GLN A 132 -0.28 -9.71 5.53
C GLN A 132 0.34 -10.05 6.89
N SER A 133 -0.14 -9.44 7.99
CA SER A 133 0.36 -9.75 9.35
C SER A 133 0.15 -11.23 9.75
N ARG A 134 -0.66 -11.96 8.99
CA ARG A 134 -0.97 -13.38 9.19
C ARG A 134 -0.48 -14.27 8.04
N ASN A 135 0.25 -13.72 7.07
CA ASN A 135 0.74 -14.41 5.86
C ASN A 135 -0.37 -15.17 5.12
N LEU A 136 -1.52 -14.54 4.93
CA LEU A 136 -2.69 -15.13 4.28
C LEU A 136 -2.85 -14.57 2.87
N ASN A 137 -3.07 -15.44 1.89
CA ASN A 137 -3.47 -15.07 0.54
C ASN A 137 -4.82 -15.73 0.20
N LEU A 138 -5.63 -15.07 -0.62
CA LEU A 138 -7.01 -15.48 -0.88
C LEU A 138 -7.16 -16.11 -2.27
N LYS A 139 -7.85 -17.26 -2.34
CA LYS A 139 -8.21 -17.94 -3.59
C LYS A 139 -9.06 -17.05 -4.51
N TYR A 140 -9.20 -17.46 -5.77
CA TYR A 140 -10.15 -16.92 -6.76
C TYR A 140 -9.95 -15.43 -7.10
N ASN A 141 -8.72 -14.93 -7.05
CA ASN A 141 -8.42 -13.51 -7.26
C ASN A 141 -9.26 -12.59 -6.33
N THR A 142 -9.54 -13.05 -5.11
CA THR A 142 -10.35 -12.27 -4.16
C THR A 142 -9.62 -11.04 -3.66
N SER A 143 -8.29 -11.11 -3.49
CA SER A 143 -7.51 -9.93 -3.08
C SER A 143 -7.55 -8.81 -4.13
N PRO A 144 -7.26 -9.05 -5.43
CA PRO A 144 -7.45 -8.05 -6.48
C PRO A 144 -8.89 -7.53 -6.60
N LEU A 145 -9.89 -8.40 -6.38
CA LEU A 145 -11.30 -7.99 -6.39
C LEU A 145 -11.60 -7.00 -5.25
N LEU A 146 -11.17 -7.32 -4.03
CA LEU A 146 -11.37 -6.46 -2.85
C LEU A 146 -10.57 -5.15 -2.97
N GLU A 147 -9.39 -5.20 -3.57
CA GLU A 147 -8.56 -4.03 -3.84
C GLU A 147 -9.27 -3.06 -4.80
N LEU A 148 -9.74 -3.55 -5.95
CA LEU A 148 -10.47 -2.73 -6.90
C LEU A 148 -11.82 -2.27 -6.33
N GLU A 149 -12.51 -3.13 -5.58
CA GLU A 149 -13.79 -2.79 -4.94
C GLU A 149 -13.66 -1.66 -3.93
N SER A 150 -12.68 -1.74 -3.03
CA SER A 150 -12.38 -0.69 -2.04
C SER A 150 -11.91 0.60 -2.71
N GLY A 151 -10.90 0.54 -3.59
CA GLY A 151 -10.38 1.74 -4.25
C GLY A 151 -11.43 2.46 -5.11
N SER A 152 -12.36 1.73 -5.72
CA SER A 152 -13.42 2.31 -6.55
C SER A 152 -14.68 2.71 -5.77
N ASN A 153 -14.86 2.24 -4.53
CA ASN A 153 -16.06 2.57 -3.76
C ASN A 153 -15.98 3.92 -3.04
N ASP A 154 -14.78 4.38 -2.67
CA ASP A 154 -14.58 5.66 -2.00
C ASP A 154 -15.17 6.83 -2.81
N PRO A 155 -14.90 6.96 -4.12
CA PRO A 155 -15.56 8.00 -4.91
C PRO A 155 -17.08 7.84 -4.99
N THR A 156 -17.60 6.62 -5.02
CA THR A 156 -19.05 6.37 -5.04
C THR A 156 -19.70 6.81 -3.72
N ALA A 157 -19.07 6.50 -2.58
CA ALA A 157 -19.49 6.94 -1.27
C ALA A 157 -19.44 8.47 -1.16
N PHE A 158 -18.37 9.10 -1.65
CA PHE A 158 -18.28 10.57 -1.71
C PHE A 158 -19.42 11.22 -2.50
N THR A 159 -19.78 10.66 -3.67
CA THR A 159 -20.91 11.16 -4.45
C THR A 159 -22.21 11.07 -3.66
N MET A 160 -22.45 9.97 -2.95
CA MET A 160 -23.64 9.80 -2.11
C MET A 160 -23.64 10.78 -0.92
N VAL A 161 -22.52 10.96 -0.24
CA VAL A 161 -22.33 11.94 0.83
C VAL A 161 -22.66 13.35 0.34
N THR A 162 -22.11 13.73 -0.82
CA THR A 162 -22.38 15.03 -1.44
C THR A 162 -23.87 15.23 -1.74
N VAL A 163 -24.53 14.23 -2.33
CA VAL A 163 -25.96 14.28 -2.62
C VAL A 163 -26.78 14.50 -1.35
N PHE A 164 -26.57 13.71 -0.30
CA PHE A 164 -27.36 13.83 0.92
C PHE A 164 -27.06 15.11 1.71
N LEU A 165 -25.82 15.61 1.70
CA LEU A 165 -25.51 16.91 2.30
C LEU A 165 -26.27 18.06 1.60
N LEU A 166 -26.30 18.09 0.27
CA LEU A 166 -27.04 19.11 -0.49
C LEU A 166 -28.56 19.04 -0.20
N LEU A 167 -29.12 17.83 -0.07
CA LEU A 167 -30.52 17.63 0.28
C LEU A 167 -30.84 18.09 1.73
N ILE A 168 -29.93 17.85 2.69
CA ILE A 168 -30.09 18.33 4.08
C ILE A 168 -30.04 19.86 4.14
N GLN A 169 -29.22 20.48 3.31
CA GLN A 169 -29.15 21.94 3.18
C GLN A 169 -30.39 22.55 2.47
N GLY A 170 -31.31 21.73 1.95
CA GLY A 170 -32.50 22.18 1.24
C GLY A 170 -32.22 22.72 -0.17
N ILE A 171 -31.07 22.38 -0.74
CA ILE A 171 -30.72 22.75 -2.12
C ILE A 171 -31.41 21.79 -3.07
N ASP A 172 -32.29 22.32 -3.92
CA ASP A 172 -33.00 21.51 -4.92
C ASP A 172 -32.02 21.08 -6.02
N VAL A 173 -31.69 19.78 -6.04
CA VAL A 173 -30.75 19.19 -6.99
C VAL A 173 -31.40 18.03 -7.73
N ASN A 174 -31.21 18.00 -9.04
CA ASN A 174 -31.58 16.83 -9.84
C ASN A 174 -30.54 15.73 -9.60
N VAL A 175 -30.85 14.83 -8.65
CA VAL A 175 -29.93 13.77 -8.20
C VAL A 175 -29.38 12.91 -9.36
N PRO A 176 -30.21 12.41 -10.30
CA PRO A 176 -29.69 11.69 -11.47
C PRO A 176 -28.68 12.48 -12.30
N VAL A 177 -28.95 13.76 -12.56
CA VAL A 177 -28.06 14.62 -13.34
C VAL A 177 -26.77 14.89 -12.57
N LEU A 178 -26.85 15.14 -11.26
CA LEU A 178 -25.69 15.37 -10.41
C LEU A 178 -24.76 14.15 -10.38
N ILE A 179 -25.31 12.95 -10.22
CA ILE A 179 -24.52 11.70 -10.24
C ILE A 179 -23.86 11.51 -11.60
N LEU A 180 -24.60 11.70 -12.69
CA LEU A 180 -24.05 11.59 -14.05
C LEU A 180 -22.93 12.60 -14.31
N LEU A 181 -23.09 13.83 -13.82
CA LEU A 181 -22.09 14.88 -13.95
C LEU A 181 -20.85 14.56 -13.11
N GLN A 182 -21.02 14.18 -11.85
CA GLN A 182 -19.92 13.82 -10.95
C GLN A 182 -19.10 12.64 -11.47
N VAL A 183 -19.77 11.56 -11.85
CA VAL A 183 -19.11 10.35 -12.36
C VAL A 183 -18.54 10.60 -13.76
N GLY A 184 -19.32 11.22 -14.65
CA GLY A 184 -18.92 11.48 -16.03
C GLY A 184 -17.69 12.39 -16.12
N LEU A 185 -17.69 13.53 -15.44
CA LEU A 185 -16.55 14.44 -15.41
C LEU A 185 -15.35 13.84 -14.68
N GLY A 186 -15.57 13.08 -13.61
CA GLY A 186 -14.51 12.36 -12.92
C GLY A 186 -13.73 11.42 -13.85
N ILE A 187 -14.45 10.59 -14.61
CA ILE A 187 -13.84 9.67 -15.59
C ILE A 187 -13.16 10.43 -16.73
N ILE A 188 -13.85 11.42 -17.32
CA ILE A 188 -13.34 12.17 -18.47
C ILE A 188 -12.06 12.92 -18.11
N PHE A 189 -12.07 13.71 -17.04
CA PHE A 189 -10.90 14.51 -16.64
C PHE A 189 -9.78 13.66 -16.10
N GLY A 190 -10.06 12.62 -15.30
CA GLY A 190 -9.04 11.69 -14.84
C GLY A 190 -8.27 11.04 -16.00
N PHE A 191 -8.98 10.55 -17.01
CA PHE A 191 -8.35 9.98 -18.21
C PHE A 191 -7.66 11.03 -19.08
N ALA A 192 -8.31 12.16 -19.35
CA ALA A 192 -7.74 13.21 -20.20
C ALA A 192 -6.44 13.78 -19.63
N ILE A 193 -6.42 14.08 -18.33
CA ILE A 193 -5.22 14.62 -17.65
C ILE A 193 -4.15 13.54 -17.57
N GLY A 194 -4.50 12.27 -17.31
CA GLY A 194 -3.54 11.16 -17.33
C GLY A 194 -2.90 10.97 -18.71
N TRP A 195 -3.67 11.07 -19.78
CA TRP A 195 -3.17 11.01 -21.16
C TRP A 195 -2.24 12.18 -21.49
N ILE A 196 -2.62 13.41 -21.09
CA ILE A 196 -1.77 14.60 -21.25
C ILE A 196 -0.46 14.43 -20.48
N PHE A 197 -0.53 13.93 -19.24
CA PHE A 197 0.62 13.72 -18.37
C PHE A 197 1.66 12.79 -19.00
N ILE A 198 1.24 11.60 -19.47
CA ILE A 198 2.15 10.64 -20.13
C ILE A 198 2.76 11.24 -21.40
N ARG A 199 2.01 12.04 -22.14
CA ARG A 199 2.53 12.71 -23.34
C ARG A 199 3.51 13.82 -23.01
N ALA A 200 3.28 14.57 -21.93
CA ALA A 200 4.24 15.54 -21.41
C ALA A 200 5.52 14.84 -20.93
N LEU A 201 5.39 13.72 -20.21
CA LEU A 201 6.51 12.91 -19.74
C LEU A 201 7.39 12.41 -20.90
N SER A 202 6.80 12.03 -22.04
CA SER A 202 7.57 11.61 -23.22
C SER A 202 8.35 12.74 -23.91
N ARG A 203 8.08 14.00 -23.59
CA ARG A 203 8.68 15.18 -24.22
C ARG A 203 9.61 15.96 -23.30
N LEU A 204 9.51 15.72 -22.00
CA LEU A 204 10.25 16.43 -20.97
C LEU A 204 11.22 15.45 -20.34
N ASN A 205 12.51 15.79 -20.36
CA ASN A 205 13.50 15.07 -19.57
C ASN A 205 13.42 15.61 -18.15
N PHE A 206 13.07 14.75 -17.20
CA PHE A 206 13.10 15.07 -15.78
C PHE A 206 14.31 14.39 -15.15
N ASP A 207 15.06 15.14 -14.35
CA ASP A 207 16.04 14.57 -13.44
C ASP A 207 15.34 13.79 -12.30
N GLU A 208 16.11 12.95 -11.60
CA GLU A 208 15.62 12.18 -10.44
C GLU A 208 14.92 13.10 -9.41
N GLY A 209 13.75 12.70 -8.93
CA GLY A 209 12.92 13.47 -7.99
C GLY A 209 11.99 14.54 -8.59
N LEU A 210 12.36 15.21 -9.69
CA LEU A 210 11.47 16.19 -10.35
C LEU A 210 10.20 15.53 -10.92
N LEU A 211 10.32 14.28 -11.36
CA LEU A 211 9.20 13.46 -11.81
C LEU A 211 8.14 13.28 -10.72
N THR A 212 8.59 13.00 -9.49
CA THR A 212 7.71 12.79 -8.34
C THR A 212 6.94 14.06 -8.00
N ILE A 213 7.61 15.21 -8.04
CA ILE A 213 6.98 16.52 -7.84
C ILE A 213 5.96 16.80 -8.95
N PHE A 214 6.32 16.53 -10.20
CA PHE A 214 5.41 16.72 -11.34
C PHE A 214 4.17 15.84 -11.23
N LEU A 215 4.31 14.58 -10.81
CA LEU A 215 3.18 13.68 -10.59
C LEU A 215 2.30 14.14 -9.43
N ALA A 216 2.89 14.60 -8.32
CA ALA A 216 2.13 15.15 -7.19
C ALA A 216 1.34 16.39 -7.60
N ALA A 217 1.95 17.29 -8.36
CA ALA A 217 1.28 18.48 -8.91
C ALA A 217 0.15 18.10 -9.86
N ALA A 218 0.34 17.09 -10.71
CA ALA A 218 -0.69 16.60 -11.62
C ALA A 218 -1.86 15.92 -10.88
N ALA A 219 -1.59 15.17 -9.80
CA ALA A 219 -2.63 14.58 -8.96
C ALA A 219 -3.48 15.67 -8.26
N LEU A 220 -2.83 16.66 -7.65
CA LEU A 220 -3.49 17.83 -7.06
C LEU A 220 -4.32 18.61 -8.08
N PHE A 221 -3.73 18.88 -9.25
CA PHE A 221 -4.42 19.56 -10.34
C PHE A 221 -5.64 18.75 -10.80
N THR A 222 -5.51 17.43 -10.96
CA THR A 222 -6.62 16.56 -11.38
C THR A 222 -7.79 16.62 -10.40
N TYR A 223 -7.49 16.54 -9.11
CA TYR A 223 -8.48 16.62 -8.04
C TYR A 223 -9.22 17.96 -8.05
N GLU A 224 -8.47 19.07 -7.94
CA GLU A 224 -9.06 20.40 -7.78
C GLU A 224 -9.74 20.88 -9.07
N PHE A 225 -9.12 20.68 -10.23
CA PHE A 225 -9.70 21.03 -11.52
C PHE A 225 -11.07 20.34 -11.70
N THR A 226 -11.17 19.05 -11.37
CA THR A 226 -12.43 18.32 -11.50
C THR A 226 -13.50 18.86 -10.55
N ASN A 227 -13.16 19.17 -9.30
CA ASN A 227 -14.10 19.71 -8.32
C ASN A 227 -14.66 21.08 -8.74
N GLN A 228 -13.86 21.93 -9.38
CA GLN A 228 -14.31 23.24 -9.89
C GLN A 228 -15.41 23.13 -10.96
N PHE A 229 -15.45 22.02 -11.71
CA PHE A 229 -16.52 21.73 -12.67
C PHE A 229 -17.65 20.86 -12.08
N GLN A 230 -17.75 20.76 -10.75
CA GLN A 230 -18.72 19.92 -10.03
C GLN A 230 -18.56 18.41 -10.30
N GLY A 231 -17.42 18.00 -10.87
CA GLY A 231 -17.05 16.61 -11.02
C GLY A 231 -16.60 15.99 -9.69
N ASN A 232 -16.52 14.66 -9.63
CA ASN A 232 -15.93 13.98 -8.48
C ASN A 232 -14.40 13.95 -8.59
N GLY A 233 -13.72 14.83 -7.85
CA GLY A 233 -12.25 14.92 -7.83
C GLY A 233 -11.56 13.65 -7.34
N TYR A 234 -12.14 12.92 -6.38
CA TYR A 234 -11.60 11.63 -5.92
C TYR A 234 -11.68 10.57 -7.02
N LEU A 235 -12.77 10.53 -7.78
CA LEU A 235 -12.87 9.64 -8.94
C LEU A 235 -11.85 10.01 -10.02
N ALA A 236 -11.69 11.30 -10.31
CA ALA A 236 -10.71 11.74 -11.31
C ALA A 236 -9.28 11.36 -10.94
N VAL A 237 -8.87 11.60 -9.69
CA VAL A 237 -7.52 11.25 -9.24
C VAL A 237 -7.31 9.73 -9.19
N TYR A 238 -8.36 8.96 -8.87
CA TYR A 238 -8.32 7.50 -8.93
C TYR A 238 -8.10 6.98 -10.36
N ILE A 239 -8.89 7.46 -11.33
CA ILE A 239 -8.76 7.08 -12.75
C ILE A 239 -7.42 7.54 -13.33
N PHE A 240 -6.98 8.74 -12.96
CA PHE A 240 -5.64 9.25 -13.28
C PHE A 240 -4.54 8.32 -12.74
N GLY A 241 -4.66 7.90 -11.49
CA GLY A 241 -3.78 6.92 -10.85
C GLY A 241 -3.73 5.61 -11.63
N ILE A 242 -4.88 4.96 -11.88
CA ILE A 242 -4.97 3.71 -12.65
C ILE A 242 -4.28 3.86 -14.02
N TYR A 243 -4.57 4.96 -14.73
CA TYR A 243 -4.05 5.15 -16.07
C TYR A 243 -2.52 5.24 -16.10
N ILE A 244 -1.92 6.04 -15.21
CA ILE A 244 -0.46 6.23 -15.16
C ILE A 244 0.22 5.01 -14.54
N GLY A 245 -0.38 4.42 -13.52
CA GLY A 245 0.10 3.22 -12.83
C GLY A 245 0.33 2.04 -13.77
N ASN A 246 -0.45 1.95 -14.84
CA ASN A 246 -0.37 0.90 -15.85
C ASN A 246 0.48 1.29 -17.08
N LYS A 247 1.24 2.40 -17.01
CA LYS A 247 2.26 2.76 -18.01
C LYS A 247 3.66 2.53 -17.47
N GLU A 248 4.56 2.21 -18.39
CA GLU A 248 6.00 2.11 -18.11
C GLU A 248 6.65 3.47 -18.40
N PHE A 249 7.50 3.92 -17.47
CA PHE A 249 8.29 5.13 -17.61
C PHE A 249 9.49 5.08 -16.65
N VAL A 250 10.55 5.82 -16.99
CA VAL A 250 11.78 5.92 -16.19
C VAL A 250 11.49 6.62 -14.85
N GLY A 251 12.05 6.12 -13.74
CA GLY A 251 11.83 6.69 -12.40
C GLY A 251 10.54 6.26 -11.70
N LYS A 252 9.75 5.34 -12.29
CA LYS A 252 8.53 4.80 -11.66
C LYS A 252 8.77 4.17 -10.28
N ARG A 253 9.96 3.61 -10.05
CA ARG A 253 10.36 3.01 -8.77
C ARG A 253 10.37 4.02 -7.63
N GLU A 254 11.09 5.11 -7.82
CA GLU A 254 11.19 6.20 -6.84
C GLU A 254 9.81 6.80 -6.54
N VAL A 255 9.00 7.00 -7.58
CA VAL A 255 7.63 7.50 -7.45
C VAL A 255 6.79 6.60 -6.54
N VAL A 256 6.84 5.28 -6.73
CA VAL A 256 6.08 4.34 -5.87
C VAL A 256 6.51 4.44 -4.42
N PHE A 257 7.81 4.41 -4.13
CA PHE A 257 8.28 4.50 -2.74
C PHE A 257 7.92 5.84 -2.09
N PHE A 258 7.99 6.93 -2.85
CA PHE A 258 7.61 8.24 -2.34
C PHE A 258 6.11 8.28 -1.99
N PHE A 259 5.24 7.89 -2.92
CA PHE A 259 3.80 7.93 -2.66
C PHE A 259 3.36 6.88 -1.64
N ASP A 260 4.04 5.73 -1.52
CA ASP A 260 3.83 4.79 -0.41
C ASP A 260 4.06 5.49 0.94
N GLY A 261 5.20 6.18 1.06
CA GLY A 261 5.54 6.95 2.25
C GLY A 261 4.52 8.05 2.55
N VAL A 262 4.08 8.80 1.53
CA VAL A 262 3.04 9.85 1.67
C VAL A 262 1.71 9.24 2.11
N THR A 263 1.27 8.15 1.49
CA THR A 263 0.01 7.48 1.81
C THR A 263 0.02 6.93 3.24
N ASN A 264 1.11 6.31 3.69
CA ASN A 264 1.28 5.87 5.07
C ASN A 264 1.23 7.05 6.06
N LEU A 265 1.90 8.15 5.75
CA LEU A 265 1.87 9.37 6.57
C LEU A 265 0.46 9.98 6.62
N SER A 266 -0.25 10.01 5.49
CA SER A 266 -1.64 10.47 5.38
C SER A 266 -2.58 9.63 6.23
N GLN A 267 -2.42 8.30 6.24
CA GLN A 267 -3.20 7.41 7.10
C GLN A 267 -2.93 7.66 8.58
N ILE A 268 -1.65 7.71 9.00
CA ILE A 268 -1.28 8.03 10.38
C ILE A 268 -1.92 9.36 10.81
N GLY A 269 -1.76 10.40 9.97
CA GLY A 269 -2.32 11.72 10.24
C GLY A 269 -3.84 11.72 10.35
N LEU A 270 -4.56 11.05 9.44
CA LEU A 270 -6.02 10.97 9.44
C LEU A 270 -6.56 10.27 10.71
N PHE A 271 -6.03 9.09 11.04
CA PHE A 271 -6.50 8.33 12.20
C PHE A 271 -6.09 8.99 13.53
N PHE A 272 -4.92 9.63 13.57
CA PHE A 272 -4.51 10.43 14.74
C PHE A 272 -5.41 11.66 14.92
N MET A 273 -5.65 12.42 13.85
CA MET A 273 -6.50 13.62 13.87
C MET A 273 -7.93 13.28 14.26
N LEU A 274 -8.44 12.14 13.80
CA LEU A 274 -9.71 11.61 14.22
C LEU A 274 -9.76 11.36 15.74
N GLY A 275 -8.77 10.67 16.30
CA GLY A 275 -8.70 10.47 17.75
C GLY A 275 -8.59 11.80 18.52
N LEU A 276 -7.89 12.79 17.95
CA LEU A 276 -7.66 14.09 18.56
C LEU A 276 -8.92 14.97 18.61
N LEU A 277 -9.79 14.88 17.60
CA LEU A 277 -11.07 15.61 17.51
C LEU A 277 -12.20 14.94 18.29
N SER A 278 -12.00 13.71 18.78
CA SER A 278 -13.03 12.94 19.45
C SER A 278 -13.02 13.12 20.96
N ASN A 279 -14.20 13.17 21.56
CA ASN A 279 -14.37 13.19 23.01
C ASN A 279 -14.69 11.78 23.56
N PRO A 280 -13.93 11.25 24.55
CA PRO A 280 -14.24 9.99 25.23
C PRO A 280 -15.69 9.84 25.72
N GLN A 281 -16.33 10.91 26.20
CA GLN A 281 -17.72 10.82 26.67
C GLN A 281 -18.71 10.60 25.51
N SER A 282 -18.50 11.28 24.38
CA SER A 282 -19.33 11.11 23.18
C SER A 282 -19.12 9.73 22.54
N ILE A 283 -17.88 9.23 22.52
CA ILE A 283 -17.55 7.85 22.12
C ILE A 283 -18.39 6.85 22.92
N VAL A 284 -18.35 6.93 24.26
CA VAL A 284 -19.09 5.97 25.10
C VAL A 284 -20.60 6.11 24.92
N ALA A 285 -21.10 7.32 24.70
CA ALA A 285 -22.53 7.58 24.48
C ALA A 285 -23.05 7.01 23.14
N MET A 286 -22.25 7.09 22.07
CA MET A 286 -22.66 6.66 20.72
C MET A 286 -22.32 5.20 20.41
N MET A 287 -21.42 4.58 21.17
CA MET A 287 -21.00 3.19 20.99
C MET A 287 -22.15 2.17 20.89
N PRO A 288 -23.26 2.25 21.66
CA PRO A 288 -24.39 1.33 21.49
C PRO A 288 -25.06 1.41 20.11
N ILE A 289 -25.25 2.63 19.59
CA ILE A 289 -25.82 2.86 18.26
C ILE A 289 -24.87 2.32 17.20
N ALA A 290 -23.59 2.71 17.28
CA ALA A 290 -22.55 2.26 16.36
C ALA A 290 -22.40 0.74 16.32
N LEU A 291 -22.45 0.08 17.48
CA LEU A 291 -22.38 -1.39 17.58
C LEU A 291 -23.54 -2.07 16.84
N VAL A 292 -24.77 -1.61 17.08
CA VAL A 292 -25.96 -2.17 16.42
C VAL A 292 -25.91 -1.95 14.91
N VAL A 293 -25.53 -0.75 14.46
CA VAL A 293 -25.38 -0.42 13.04
C VAL A 293 -24.28 -1.28 12.40
N MET A 294 -23.12 -1.41 13.05
CA MET A 294 -22.00 -2.23 12.55
C MET A 294 -22.38 -3.72 12.44
N ILE A 295 -23.05 -4.28 13.44
CA ILE A 295 -23.53 -5.67 13.42
C ILE A 295 -24.53 -5.86 12.28
N PHE A 296 -25.51 -4.96 12.16
CA PHE A 296 -26.50 -5.01 11.07
C PHE A 296 -25.83 -4.93 9.70
N MET A 297 -24.89 -4.01 9.52
CA MET A 297 -24.14 -3.88 8.26
C MET A 297 -23.38 -5.15 7.92
N THR A 298 -22.67 -5.72 8.89
CA THR A 298 -21.79 -6.88 8.70
C THR A 298 -22.58 -8.16 8.41
N ILE A 299 -23.70 -8.37 9.11
CA ILE A 299 -24.46 -9.63 9.05
C ILE A 299 -25.58 -9.57 8.00
N ILE A 300 -26.12 -8.38 7.72
CA ILE A 300 -27.32 -8.22 6.88
C ILE A 300 -27.03 -7.36 5.67
N ALA A 301 -26.70 -6.07 5.84
CA ALA A 301 -26.67 -5.13 4.71
C ALA A 301 -25.63 -5.53 3.66
N ARG A 302 -24.39 -5.82 4.10
CA ARG A 302 -23.29 -6.18 3.21
C ARG A 302 -23.50 -7.57 2.56
N PRO A 303 -23.84 -8.64 3.29
CA PRO A 303 -24.22 -9.91 2.66
C PRO A 303 -25.38 -9.78 1.68
N LEU A 304 -26.43 -9.02 2.00
CA LEU A 304 -27.56 -8.84 1.09
C LEU A 304 -27.14 -8.16 -0.22
N SER A 305 -26.34 -7.10 -0.14
CA SER A 305 -25.77 -6.40 -1.30
C SER A 305 -24.85 -7.31 -2.11
N VAL A 306 -23.92 -8.00 -1.46
CA VAL A 306 -22.93 -8.86 -2.11
C VAL A 306 -23.61 -10.06 -2.77
N TYR A 307 -24.41 -10.83 -2.04
CA TYR A 307 -25.11 -11.98 -2.60
C TYR A 307 -26.05 -11.55 -3.72
N GLY A 308 -26.87 -10.51 -3.50
CA GLY A 308 -27.85 -10.06 -4.49
C GLY A 308 -27.22 -9.62 -5.81
N LEU A 309 -26.12 -8.86 -5.76
CA LEU A 309 -25.44 -8.36 -6.95
C LEU A 309 -24.54 -9.41 -7.61
N MET A 310 -24.02 -10.37 -6.84
CA MET A 310 -23.12 -11.40 -7.35
C MET A 310 -23.85 -12.63 -7.93
N LEU A 311 -25.18 -12.73 -7.78
CA LEU A 311 -26.01 -13.79 -8.39
C LEU A 311 -25.71 -14.05 -9.88
N PRO A 312 -25.57 -13.03 -10.76
CA PRO A 312 -25.30 -13.24 -12.18
C PRO A 312 -23.91 -13.81 -12.47
N PHE A 313 -22.93 -13.56 -11.58
CA PHE A 313 -21.52 -13.92 -11.77
C PHE A 313 -21.19 -15.32 -11.26
N LYS A 314 -22.12 -16.00 -10.58
CA LYS A 314 -22.00 -17.40 -10.11
C LYS A 314 -20.71 -17.67 -9.31
N MET A 315 -20.34 -16.73 -8.45
CA MET A 315 -19.17 -16.87 -7.57
C MET A 315 -19.39 -17.95 -6.51
N PRO A 316 -18.32 -18.65 -6.08
CA PRO A 316 -18.43 -19.65 -5.02
C PRO A 316 -18.88 -19.01 -3.70
N ASN A 317 -19.76 -19.70 -2.96
CA ASN A 317 -20.29 -19.20 -1.69
C ASN A 317 -19.20 -18.84 -0.69
N ASN A 318 -18.11 -19.60 -0.64
CA ASN A 318 -16.98 -19.34 0.26
C ASN A 318 -16.36 -17.97 -0.01
N GLN A 319 -16.25 -17.59 -1.29
CA GLN A 319 -15.75 -16.28 -1.69
C GLN A 319 -16.72 -15.16 -1.32
N LEU A 320 -18.03 -15.36 -1.53
CA LEU A 320 -19.06 -14.37 -1.16
C LEU A 320 -19.09 -14.08 0.34
N ILE A 321 -18.89 -15.11 1.19
CA ILE A 321 -18.81 -14.95 2.64
C ILE A 321 -17.60 -14.12 3.02
N VAL A 322 -16.42 -14.42 2.47
CA VAL A 322 -15.19 -13.67 2.77
C VAL A 322 -15.30 -12.23 2.27
N ILE A 323 -15.83 -11.98 1.07
CA ILE A 323 -16.07 -10.62 0.55
C ILE A 323 -17.04 -9.84 1.45
N SER A 324 -18.04 -10.51 2.00
CA SER A 324 -19.01 -9.87 2.90
C SER A 324 -18.39 -9.49 4.25
N ILE A 325 -17.49 -10.32 4.78
CA ILE A 325 -16.80 -10.09 6.06
C ILE A 325 -15.63 -9.10 5.91
N ALA A 326 -14.97 -9.06 4.75
CA ALA A 326 -13.81 -8.22 4.49
C ALA A 326 -14.15 -6.72 4.34
N GLY A 327 -15.40 -6.30 4.51
CA GLY A 327 -15.82 -4.89 4.42
C GLY A 327 -15.42 -4.05 5.63
N LEU A 328 -14.11 -3.98 5.95
CA LEU A 328 -13.58 -3.10 7.00
C LEU A 328 -13.77 -1.64 6.62
N ARG A 329 -14.02 -0.77 7.61
CA ARG A 329 -14.19 0.68 7.42
C ARG A 329 -12.92 1.40 7.84
N GLY A 330 -12.54 2.43 7.08
CA GLY A 330 -11.24 3.09 7.27
C GLY A 330 -11.22 4.56 6.88
N ALA A 331 -10.11 4.99 6.28
CA ALA A 331 -9.74 6.39 6.10
C ALA A 331 -10.79 7.26 5.40
N ALA A 332 -11.46 6.75 4.38
CA ALA A 332 -12.48 7.49 3.63
C ALA A 332 -13.72 7.84 4.48
N ALA A 333 -14.26 6.87 5.23
CA ALA A 333 -15.40 7.11 6.12
C ALA A 333 -15.08 8.22 7.14
N ILE A 334 -13.85 8.25 7.63
CA ILE A 334 -13.35 9.27 8.56
C ILE A 334 -13.32 10.65 7.90
N ALA A 335 -12.69 10.76 6.73
CA ALA A 335 -12.61 12.01 5.99
C ALA A 335 -14.01 12.56 5.64
N PHE A 336 -14.93 11.68 5.22
CA PHE A 336 -16.31 12.08 4.91
C PHE A 336 -17.12 12.48 6.15
N ALA A 337 -16.85 11.87 7.32
CA ALA A 337 -17.47 12.31 8.58
C ALA A 337 -17.01 13.72 8.97
N ILE A 338 -15.72 14.03 8.82
CA ILE A 338 -15.18 15.37 9.06
C ILE A 338 -15.82 16.38 8.10
N ALA A 339 -15.86 16.06 6.80
CA ALA A 339 -16.49 16.91 5.79
C ALA A 339 -17.99 17.14 6.08
N ALA A 340 -18.71 16.11 6.55
CA ALA A 340 -20.12 16.25 6.91
C ALA A 340 -20.33 17.23 8.07
N VAL A 341 -19.50 17.17 9.11
CA VAL A 341 -19.55 18.13 10.23
C VAL A 341 -19.18 19.55 9.78
N ASN A 342 -18.18 19.68 8.90
CA ASN A 342 -17.72 20.99 8.41
C ASN A 342 -18.62 21.62 7.34
N SER A 343 -19.56 20.84 6.77
CA SER A 343 -20.44 21.29 5.68
C SER A 343 -21.42 22.41 6.07
N GLY A 344 -21.58 22.70 7.36
CA GLY A 344 -22.59 23.64 7.86
C GLY A 344 -24.03 23.15 7.73
N ALA A 345 -24.24 21.88 7.33
CA ALA A 345 -25.55 21.26 7.31
C ALA A 345 -26.11 21.13 8.75
N PRO A 346 -27.42 21.38 8.97
CA PRO A 346 -28.05 21.25 10.29
C PRO A 346 -28.20 19.77 10.68
N LEU A 347 -27.11 19.15 11.13
CA LEU A 347 -27.09 17.79 11.67
C LEU A 347 -27.62 17.80 13.10
N VAL A 348 -28.53 16.88 13.40
CA VAL A 348 -29.17 16.77 14.73
C VAL A 348 -28.45 15.74 15.58
N ASN A 349 -27.96 14.69 14.94
CA ASN A 349 -27.30 13.56 15.55
C ASN A 349 -25.77 13.69 15.41
N ASP A 350 -25.06 13.08 16.34
CA ASP A 350 -23.60 13.06 16.36
C ASP A 350 -23.03 12.03 15.36
N ILE A 351 -23.19 12.31 14.06
CA ILE A 351 -22.73 11.44 12.98
C ILE A 351 -21.24 11.12 13.12
N TYR A 352 -20.45 12.12 13.54
CA TYR A 352 -19.01 11.98 13.66
C TYR A 352 -18.62 10.87 14.63
N HIS A 353 -19.13 10.91 15.87
CA HIS A 353 -18.82 9.89 16.87
C HIS A 353 -19.43 8.51 16.53
N ILE A 354 -20.59 8.48 15.86
CA ILE A 354 -21.16 7.21 15.37
C ILE A 354 -20.25 6.57 14.32
N VAL A 355 -19.76 7.34 13.34
CA VAL A 355 -18.84 6.83 12.31
C VAL A 355 -17.51 6.42 12.92
N PHE A 356 -16.99 7.21 13.86
CA PHE A 356 -15.79 6.89 14.64
C PHE A 356 -15.89 5.50 15.27
N ASP A 357 -16.96 5.27 16.04
CA ASP A 357 -17.18 4.01 16.74
C ASP A 357 -17.41 2.86 15.78
N ILE A 358 -18.08 3.08 14.65
CA ILE A 358 -18.23 2.07 13.60
C ILE A 358 -16.86 1.66 13.03
N CYS A 359 -15.98 2.61 12.75
CA CYS A 359 -14.63 2.33 12.24
C CYS A 359 -13.79 1.59 13.29
N LEU A 360 -13.84 2.05 14.55
CA LEU A 360 -13.17 1.41 15.68
C LEU A 360 -13.62 -0.05 15.85
N LEU A 361 -14.93 -0.28 15.91
CA LEU A 361 -15.52 -1.60 16.09
C LEU A 361 -15.30 -2.50 14.86
N SER A 362 -15.36 -1.95 13.65
CA SER A 362 -15.05 -2.67 12.40
C SER A 362 -13.61 -3.18 12.42
N ALA A 363 -12.63 -2.33 12.72
CA ALA A 363 -11.24 -2.73 12.79
C ALA A 363 -10.97 -3.79 13.89
N LEU A 364 -11.61 -3.66 15.07
CA LEU A 364 -11.47 -4.63 16.17
C LEU A 364 -12.14 -5.98 15.88
N ILE A 365 -13.41 -5.95 15.48
CA ILE A 365 -14.26 -7.13 15.36
C ILE A 365 -14.07 -7.80 14.00
N GLN A 366 -14.24 -7.06 12.90
CA GLN A 366 -14.10 -7.63 11.55
C GLN A 366 -12.62 -7.93 11.22
N GLY A 367 -11.68 -7.08 11.66
CA GLY A 367 -10.25 -7.34 11.51
C GLY A 367 -9.80 -8.63 12.22
N GLY A 368 -10.36 -8.94 13.39
CA GLY A 368 -10.14 -10.22 14.06
C GLY A 368 -10.87 -11.40 13.39
N LEU A 369 -12.07 -11.16 12.86
CA LEU A 369 -12.92 -12.19 12.24
C LEU A 369 -12.40 -12.65 10.88
N LEU A 370 -11.79 -11.76 10.10
CA LEU A 370 -11.36 -12.03 8.72
C LEU A 370 -10.37 -13.22 8.62
N PRO A 371 -9.25 -13.28 9.37
CA PRO A 371 -8.35 -14.42 9.34
C PRO A 371 -9.01 -15.75 9.71
N TRP A 372 -9.95 -15.72 10.66
CA TRP A 372 -10.71 -16.89 11.07
C TRP A 372 -11.68 -17.35 9.97
N ALA A 373 -12.41 -16.41 9.35
CA ALA A 373 -13.33 -16.70 8.27
C ALA A 373 -12.60 -17.28 7.06
N SER A 374 -11.48 -16.68 6.65
CA SER A 374 -10.68 -17.15 5.51
C SER A 374 -10.18 -18.59 5.70
N ARG A 375 -9.80 -18.99 6.93
CA ARG A 375 -9.44 -20.38 7.27
C ARG A 375 -10.65 -21.31 7.24
N LYS A 376 -11.74 -20.90 7.88
CA LYS A 376 -12.94 -21.74 8.06
C LYS A 376 -13.64 -22.06 6.73
N PHE A 377 -13.63 -21.11 5.80
CA PHE A 377 -14.28 -21.27 4.49
C PHE A 377 -13.32 -21.74 3.39
N ASP A 378 -12.14 -22.28 3.75
CA ASP A 378 -11.15 -22.80 2.80
C ASP A 378 -10.81 -21.81 1.66
N MET A 379 -10.64 -20.54 2.03
CA MET A 379 -10.32 -19.45 1.11
C MET A 379 -8.83 -19.12 1.08
N LEU A 380 -8.00 -19.85 1.84
CA LEU A 380 -6.56 -19.67 1.85
C LEU A 380 -5.90 -20.43 0.71
N ASP A 381 -5.09 -19.73 -0.07
CA ASP A 381 -4.30 -20.34 -1.13
C ASP A 381 -2.91 -20.78 -0.57
N PRO A 382 -2.61 -22.09 -0.47
CA PRO A 382 -1.34 -22.57 0.07
C PRO A 382 -0.19 -22.55 -0.96
N ASP A 383 -0.49 -22.49 -2.27
CA ASP A 383 0.51 -22.50 -3.35
C ASP A 383 0.83 -21.09 -3.87
N ASP A 384 0.01 -20.10 -3.50
CA ASP A 384 0.18 -18.71 -3.91
C ASP A 384 1.02 -17.93 -2.88
N ASN A 385 2.34 -18.02 -3.04
CA ASN A 385 3.33 -17.35 -2.20
C ASN A 385 2.92 -15.91 -1.85
N VAL A 386 2.97 -15.63 -0.55
CA VAL A 386 2.39 -14.52 0.25
C VAL A 386 2.65 -13.09 -0.26
N LEU A 387 3.42 -12.87 -1.32
CA LEU A 387 4.00 -11.56 -1.68
C LEU A 387 3.53 -11.06 -3.05
N LYS A 388 2.21 -11.10 -3.29
CA LYS A 388 1.60 -10.66 -4.54
C LYS A 388 0.80 -9.34 -4.45
N THR A 389 0.88 -8.62 -3.33
CA THR A 389 0.17 -7.33 -3.17
C THR A 389 1.02 -6.14 -3.62
N PHE A 390 0.34 -5.07 -4.05
CA PHE A 390 0.79 -3.72 -4.41
C PHE A 390 2.29 -3.38 -4.23
N ASN A 391 2.86 -3.56 -3.03
CA ASN A 391 4.22 -3.11 -2.69
C ASN A 391 5.36 -3.97 -3.24
N TYR A 392 5.11 -5.21 -3.65
CA TYR A 392 6.22 -6.15 -3.94
C TYR A 392 6.48 -6.37 -5.43
N TYR A 393 5.72 -5.68 -6.28
CA TYR A 393 5.55 -6.06 -7.68
C TYR A 393 6.07 -5.01 -8.65
N GLN A 394 6.81 -4.02 -8.17
CA GLN A 394 7.76 -3.35 -9.03
C GLN A 394 8.84 -4.36 -9.36
N ASP A 395 8.78 -4.80 -10.61
CA ASP A 395 9.75 -5.62 -11.30
C ASP A 395 11.08 -5.67 -10.55
N LYS A 396 11.31 -6.79 -9.85
CA LYS A 396 12.65 -7.36 -9.89
C LYS A 396 12.87 -7.58 -11.38
N SER A 397 13.45 -6.60 -12.06
CA SER A 397 14.10 -6.86 -13.32
C SER A 397 14.96 -8.08 -13.03
N GLU A 398 14.60 -9.22 -13.61
CA GLU A 398 15.34 -10.46 -13.35
C GLU A 398 16.82 -10.22 -13.62
N VAL A 399 17.13 -9.26 -14.48
CA VAL A 399 18.46 -8.75 -14.80
C VAL A 399 18.91 -7.68 -13.79
N GLY A 400 20.05 -7.91 -13.16
CA GLY A 400 20.77 -6.90 -12.40
C GLY A 400 22.11 -6.56 -13.01
N PHE A 401 22.68 -5.44 -12.56
CA PHE A 401 23.98 -4.96 -13.01
C PHE A 401 25.01 -5.07 -11.89
N LEU A 402 26.18 -5.62 -12.19
CA LEU A 402 27.32 -5.75 -11.29
C LEU A 402 28.53 -5.06 -11.89
N GLU A 403 29.21 -4.23 -11.11
CA GLU A 403 30.44 -3.54 -11.53
C GLU A 403 31.63 -4.17 -10.83
N THR A 404 32.71 -4.42 -11.57
CA THR A 404 33.97 -4.90 -11.01
C THR A 404 35.15 -4.35 -11.81
N ASP A 405 36.25 -4.08 -11.12
CA ASP A 405 37.52 -3.67 -11.73
C ASP A 405 38.41 -4.90 -11.99
N ILE A 406 39.15 -4.89 -13.10
CA ILE A 406 40.20 -5.88 -13.39
C ILE A 406 41.44 -5.49 -12.59
N GLN A 407 41.65 -6.24 -11.50
CA GLN A 407 42.80 -6.05 -10.61
C GLN A 407 44.13 -6.43 -11.28
N PRO A 408 45.26 -5.80 -10.87
CA PRO A 408 46.59 -6.16 -11.32
C PRO A 408 46.89 -7.65 -11.07
N GLY A 409 47.38 -8.36 -12.09
CA GLY A 409 47.67 -9.80 -12.01
C GLY A 409 46.47 -10.73 -12.27
N SER A 410 45.30 -10.19 -12.62
CA SER A 410 44.14 -10.99 -13.03
C SER A 410 44.41 -11.83 -14.28
N SER A 411 43.96 -13.09 -14.28
CA SER A 411 44.05 -14.01 -15.43
C SER A 411 43.20 -13.59 -16.63
N LEU A 412 42.38 -12.55 -16.46
CA LEU A 412 41.54 -11.95 -17.51
C LEU A 412 42.33 -10.95 -18.38
N ILE A 413 43.45 -10.41 -17.88
CA ILE A 413 44.27 -9.44 -18.60
C ILE A 413 44.83 -10.12 -19.86
N GLY A 414 44.64 -9.46 -21.02
CA GLY A 414 45.11 -9.98 -22.31
C GLY A 414 44.17 -11.00 -22.97
N ARG A 415 43.05 -11.38 -22.34
CA ARG A 415 42.01 -12.22 -22.97
C ARG A 415 41.02 -11.37 -23.76
N GLN A 416 40.50 -11.93 -24.86
CA GLN A 416 39.38 -11.31 -25.56
C GLN A 416 38.06 -11.71 -24.95
N ILE A 417 37.04 -10.84 -25.04
CA ILE A 417 35.70 -11.11 -24.48
C ILE A 417 35.13 -12.44 -25.01
N LYS A 418 35.32 -12.75 -26.28
CA LYS A 418 34.84 -14.00 -26.89
C LYS A 418 35.47 -15.26 -26.28
N ASP A 419 36.65 -15.13 -25.67
CA ASP A 419 37.42 -16.25 -25.10
C ASP A 419 37.07 -16.47 -23.61
N LEU A 420 36.19 -15.65 -23.04
CA LEU A 420 35.78 -15.77 -21.64
C LEU A 420 34.83 -16.94 -21.39
N ASN A 421 34.31 -17.58 -22.44
CA ASN A 421 33.46 -18.77 -22.40
C ASN A 421 32.44 -18.74 -21.25
N ILE A 422 31.70 -17.62 -21.19
CA ILE A 422 30.71 -17.37 -20.15
C ILE A 422 29.54 -18.34 -20.36
N GLU A 423 29.41 -19.34 -19.49
CA GLU A 423 28.35 -20.38 -19.57
C GLU A 423 27.05 -20.00 -18.85
N PHE A 424 26.97 -18.78 -18.33
CA PHE A 424 25.89 -18.34 -17.45
C PHE A 424 24.99 -17.30 -18.14
N ASP A 425 23.81 -17.04 -17.58
CA ASP A 425 22.85 -16.01 -18.02
C ASP A 425 23.33 -14.56 -17.71
N PHE A 426 24.59 -14.24 -18.02
CA PHE A 426 25.16 -12.89 -17.88
C PHE A 426 26.00 -12.45 -19.10
N ILE A 427 25.98 -11.16 -19.38
CA ILE A 427 26.76 -10.49 -20.44
C ILE A 427 27.65 -9.41 -19.83
N ILE A 428 28.78 -9.11 -20.48
CA ILE A 428 29.47 -7.84 -20.25
C ILE A 428 28.66 -6.78 -21.02
N ALA A 429 27.99 -5.89 -20.30
CA ALA A 429 27.15 -4.85 -20.87
C ALA A 429 27.97 -3.62 -21.29
N LYS A 430 29.05 -3.32 -20.55
CA LYS A 430 29.89 -2.15 -20.78
C LYS A 430 31.29 -2.34 -20.21
N ILE A 431 32.30 -1.75 -20.86
CA ILE A 431 33.65 -1.61 -20.32
C ILE A 431 33.92 -0.12 -20.14
N ILE A 432 34.49 0.26 -19.00
CA ILE A 432 34.95 1.62 -18.73
C ILE A 432 36.47 1.56 -18.61
N ARG A 433 37.16 2.26 -19.50
CA ARG A 433 38.63 2.37 -19.52
C ARG A 433 38.99 3.84 -19.53
N GLU A 434 39.82 4.28 -18.59
CA GLU A 434 40.23 5.70 -18.49
C GLU A 434 39.03 6.67 -18.50
N ASN A 435 37.94 6.32 -17.81
CA ASN A 435 36.64 7.03 -17.79
C ASN A 435 35.88 7.11 -19.14
N GLU A 436 36.31 6.40 -20.18
CA GLU A 436 35.57 6.30 -21.44
C GLU A 436 34.77 5.00 -21.53
N ASN A 437 33.58 5.11 -22.12
CA ASN A 437 32.63 4.00 -22.29
C ASN A 437 32.94 3.23 -23.57
N ILE A 438 33.37 1.99 -23.43
CA ILE A 438 33.67 1.08 -24.54
C ILE A 438 32.54 0.05 -24.67
N VAL A 439 31.98 -0.07 -25.88
CA VAL A 439 30.97 -1.09 -26.20
C VAL A 439 31.66 -2.46 -26.30
N PRO A 440 31.24 -3.46 -25.51
CA PRO A 440 31.90 -4.75 -25.48
C PRO A 440 31.68 -5.50 -26.80
N GLY A 441 32.77 -5.73 -27.53
CA GLY A 441 32.81 -6.57 -28.74
C GLY A 441 33.68 -7.79 -28.51
N GLY A 442 33.38 -8.92 -29.16
CA GLY A 442 34.09 -10.19 -28.93
C GLY A 442 35.62 -10.12 -29.11
N ASN A 443 36.12 -9.18 -29.92
CA ASN A 443 37.55 -8.99 -30.20
C ASN A 443 38.24 -8.03 -29.21
N ILE A 444 37.49 -7.38 -28.31
CA ILE A 444 38.05 -6.45 -27.34
C ILE A 444 38.87 -7.23 -26.33
N THR A 445 40.11 -6.79 -26.14
CA THR A 445 41.04 -7.37 -25.18
C THR A 445 40.95 -6.61 -23.87
N LEU A 446 40.74 -7.36 -22.79
CA LEU A 446 40.66 -6.84 -21.44
C LEU A 446 42.04 -6.37 -20.94
N GLN A 447 42.09 -5.20 -20.31
CA GLN A 447 43.29 -4.57 -19.79
C GLN A 447 43.21 -4.40 -18.27
N GLU A 448 44.37 -4.23 -17.65
CA GLU A 448 44.46 -3.86 -16.24
C GLU A 448 43.72 -2.53 -16.00
N ASN A 449 42.98 -2.44 -14.88
CA ASN A 449 42.12 -1.30 -14.53
C ASN A 449 40.91 -1.08 -15.46
N ASP A 450 40.61 -2.00 -16.37
CA ASP A 450 39.30 -2.02 -17.01
C ASP A 450 38.22 -2.25 -15.95
N ARG A 451 37.17 -1.46 -16.03
CA ARG A 451 35.98 -1.62 -15.20
C ARG A 451 34.87 -2.24 -16.02
N LEU A 452 34.46 -3.42 -15.63
CA LEU A 452 33.47 -4.22 -16.33
C LEU A 452 32.12 -4.07 -15.64
N VAL A 453 31.09 -3.73 -16.42
CA VAL A 453 29.70 -3.79 -15.99
C VAL A 453 29.08 -5.05 -16.59
N PHE A 454 28.71 -5.98 -15.73
CA PHE A 454 27.99 -7.19 -16.07
C PHE A 454 26.49 -6.95 -15.95
N ALA A 455 25.70 -7.59 -16.81
CA ALA A 455 24.25 -7.63 -16.73
C ALA A 455 23.78 -9.08 -16.83
N GLY A 456 23.01 -9.57 -15.88
CA GLY A 456 22.55 -10.96 -15.89
C GLY A 456 21.49 -11.26 -14.86
N LYS A 457 20.92 -12.47 -14.92
CA LYS A 457 19.83 -12.85 -14.02
C LYS A 457 20.29 -12.85 -12.55
N GLN A 458 19.75 -11.97 -11.72
CA GLN A 458 19.98 -11.93 -10.28
C GLN A 458 19.27 -13.11 -9.63
N TYR A 459 20.05 -13.96 -8.97
CA TYR A 459 19.53 -14.92 -8.03
C TYR A 459 19.18 -14.21 -6.72
N PHE A 460 17.94 -14.37 -6.26
CA PHE A 460 17.47 -13.88 -4.97
C PHE A 460 17.08 -15.09 -4.13
N ASP A 461 17.78 -15.33 -3.01
CA ASP A 461 17.37 -16.32 -2.01
C ASP A 461 16.10 -15.80 -1.31
N PRO A 462 14.90 -16.35 -1.61
CA PRO A 462 13.66 -15.87 -1.04
C PRO A 462 13.43 -16.35 0.39
N LYS A 463 14.23 -17.29 0.89
CA LYS A 463 14.11 -17.87 2.23
C LYS A 463 15.19 -17.38 3.18
N GLY A 464 16.29 -16.82 2.65
CA GLY A 464 17.46 -16.43 3.45
C GLY A 464 18.08 -17.62 4.18
N THR A 465 17.85 -18.83 3.67
CA THR A 465 18.22 -20.09 4.32
C THR A 465 19.55 -20.63 3.83
N ASP A 466 19.99 -20.22 2.64
CA ASP A 466 21.07 -20.93 1.96
C ASP A 466 22.41 -20.21 2.17
N LEU A 467 22.39 -18.88 2.27
CA LEU A 467 23.58 -18.03 2.47
C LEU A 467 23.56 -17.36 3.86
N LYS A 468 24.62 -17.57 4.63
CA LYS A 468 24.84 -16.94 5.94
C LYS A 468 25.97 -15.94 5.87
N GLU A 469 25.69 -14.74 6.35
CA GLU A 469 26.68 -13.70 6.57
C GLU A 469 26.89 -13.53 8.08
N PHE A 470 28.13 -13.60 8.55
CA PHE A 470 28.46 -13.34 9.95
C PHE A 470 29.86 -12.75 10.10
N LYS A 471 30.02 -11.90 11.13
CA LYS A 471 31.29 -11.25 11.45
C LYS A 471 32.09 -12.08 12.46
N ILE A 472 33.38 -12.28 12.19
CA ILE A 472 34.33 -12.97 13.05
C ILE A 472 34.75 -12.02 14.18
N ASN A 473 34.44 -12.40 15.41
CA ASN A 473 34.84 -11.67 16.61
C ASN A 473 36.09 -12.30 17.26
N SER A 474 36.72 -11.59 18.20
CA SER A 474 37.94 -12.03 18.92
C SER A 474 37.85 -13.39 19.60
N PHE A 475 36.62 -13.87 19.85
CA PHE A 475 36.36 -15.13 20.55
C PHE A 475 35.89 -16.25 19.61
N HIS A 476 35.84 -16.00 18.30
CA HIS A 476 35.37 -16.96 17.31
C HIS A 476 36.43 -18.04 17.09
N SER A 477 36.02 -19.31 17.03
CA SER A 477 36.93 -20.46 16.93
C SER A 477 37.76 -20.53 15.65
N TRP A 478 37.44 -19.70 14.66
CA TRP A 478 38.10 -19.67 13.35
C TRP A 478 39.17 -18.58 13.23
N VAL A 479 39.29 -17.70 14.23
CA VAL A 479 40.31 -16.63 14.21
C VAL A 479 41.70 -17.24 14.13
N ASP A 480 42.51 -16.69 13.23
CA ASP A 480 43.88 -17.08 12.91
C ASP A 480 44.03 -18.52 12.37
N GLN A 481 42.93 -19.15 11.96
CA GLN A 481 42.96 -20.48 11.34
C GLN A 481 42.84 -20.39 9.82
N ASP A 482 43.62 -21.22 9.13
CA ASP A 482 43.41 -21.48 7.70
C ASP A 482 42.14 -22.30 7.49
N ILE A 483 41.40 -22.01 6.42
CA ILE A 483 40.15 -22.70 6.10
C ILE A 483 40.30 -24.23 6.06
N VAL A 484 41.42 -24.75 5.57
CA VAL A 484 41.71 -26.20 5.52
C VAL A 484 41.76 -26.86 6.90
N ASN A 485 42.02 -26.08 7.95
CA ASN A 485 42.08 -26.57 9.33
C ASN A 485 40.74 -26.41 10.06
N LEU A 486 39.72 -25.81 9.42
CA LEU A 486 38.38 -25.71 9.98
C LEU A 486 37.66 -27.05 9.81
N ASP A 487 37.10 -27.56 10.90
CA ASP A 487 36.25 -28.78 10.90
C ASP A 487 34.84 -28.43 10.38
N LEU A 488 34.75 -28.20 9.07
CA LEU A 488 33.52 -27.83 8.38
C LEU A 488 32.85 -29.09 7.79
N PRO A 489 31.50 -29.18 7.82
CA PRO A 489 30.76 -30.21 7.10
C PRO A 489 31.09 -30.20 5.59
N ASP A 490 31.02 -31.36 4.94
CA ASP A 490 31.34 -31.54 3.50
C ASP A 490 30.48 -30.67 2.57
N ASP A 491 29.33 -30.24 3.04
CA ASP A 491 28.34 -29.42 2.34
C ASP A 491 28.37 -27.94 2.75
N TYR A 492 29.32 -27.53 3.58
CA TYR A 492 29.50 -26.16 4.03
C TYR A 492 30.57 -25.44 3.18
N LEU A 493 30.17 -24.44 2.39
CA LEU A 493 31.07 -23.72 1.49
C LEU A 493 31.26 -22.28 1.95
N LEU A 494 32.49 -21.90 2.28
CA LEU A 494 32.85 -20.49 2.43
C LEU A 494 32.93 -19.88 1.02
N ILE A 495 32.07 -18.91 0.74
CA ILE A 495 31.95 -18.29 -0.59
C ILE A 495 32.84 -17.06 -0.69
N LEU A 496 32.83 -16.22 0.34
CA LEU A 496 33.51 -14.92 0.36
C LEU A 496 33.97 -14.57 1.77
N VAL A 497 35.12 -13.92 1.85
CA VAL A 497 35.61 -13.27 3.07
C VAL A 497 35.82 -11.80 2.75
N LEU A 498 35.10 -10.92 3.43
CA LEU A 498 35.26 -9.48 3.37
C LEU A 498 36.11 -9.05 4.57
N ARG A 499 37.30 -8.52 4.30
CA ARG A 499 38.20 -7.99 5.32
C ARG A 499 37.66 -6.66 5.87
N GLU A 500 38.16 -6.21 7.02
CA GLU A 500 37.72 -4.92 7.61
C GLU A 500 38.06 -3.69 6.76
N ASP A 501 38.97 -3.80 5.81
CA ASP A 501 39.31 -2.76 4.83
C ASP A 501 38.48 -2.85 3.53
N ASP A 502 37.33 -3.55 3.58
CA ASP A 502 36.42 -3.81 2.46
C ASP A 502 37.05 -4.63 1.31
N GLN A 503 38.19 -5.27 1.54
CA GLN A 503 38.80 -6.15 0.54
C GLN A 503 38.04 -7.48 0.45
N LEU A 504 37.53 -7.78 -0.76
CA LEU A 504 36.92 -9.07 -1.08
C LEU A 504 37.99 -10.12 -1.36
N VAL A 505 37.98 -11.20 -0.58
CA VAL A 505 38.86 -12.36 -0.74
C VAL A 505 38.01 -13.58 -1.11
N VAL A 506 38.35 -14.21 -2.23
CA VAL A 506 37.80 -15.53 -2.58
C VAL A 506 38.53 -16.57 -1.73
N PRO A 507 37.85 -17.25 -0.79
CA PRO A 507 38.47 -18.19 0.13
C PRO A 507 39.02 -19.42 -0.60
N THR A 508 40.24 -19.80 -0.23
CA THR A 508 40.91 -21.04 -0.60
C THR A 508 41.25 -21.81 0.68
N GLY A 509 41.64 -23.08 0.59
CA GLY A 509 42.03 -23.86 1.79
C GLY A 509 43.14 -23.19 2.63
N PHE A 510 44.00 -22.38 2.02
CA PHE A 510 45.08 -21.66 2.71
C PHE A 510 44.72 -20.22 3.09
N THR A 511 43.48 -19.81 2.89
CA THR A 511 43.03 -18.49 3.31
C THR A 511 42.87 -18.50 4.83
N GLN A 512 43.64 -17.66 5.51
CA GLN A 512 43.51 -17.46 6.95
C GLN A 512 42.34 -16.52 7.27
N ILE A 513 41.49 -16.92 8.21
CA ILE A 513 40.39 -16.12 8.75
C ILE A 513 40.92 -15.23 9.88
N LEU A 514 40.66 -13.92 9.80
CA LEU A 514 41.15 -12.93 10.75
C LEU A 514 40.00 -12.37 11.61
N GLU A 515 40.36 -11.82 12.77
CA GLU A 515 39.42 -11.05 13.57
C GLU A 515 38.92 -9.83 12.77
N GLY A 516 37.60 -9.62 12.77
CA GLY A 516 36.97 -8.52 12.05
C GLY A 516 36.45 -8.89 10.65
N ASP A 517 36.82 -10.05 10.11
CA ASP A 517 36.32 -10.51 8.82
C ASP A 517 34.81 -10.70 8.82
N THR A 518 34.14 -10.36 7.73
CA THR A 518 32.76 -10.76 7.45
C THR A 518 32.78 -11.92 6.47
N VAL A 519 32.26 -13.06 6.90
CA VAL A 519 32.31 -14.31 6.15
C VAL A 519 30.93 -14.62 5.60
N ILE A 520 30.87 -14.91 4.30
CA ILE A 520 29.66 -15.36 3.61
C ILE A 520 29.83 -16.85 3.29
N ALA A 521 28.93 -17.68 3.80
CA ALA A 521 28.98 -19.13 3.66
C ALA A 521 27.65 -19.71 3.17
N LEU A 522 27.73 -20.78 2.40
CA LEU A 522 26.60 -21.65 2.06
C LEU A 522 26.43 -22.71 3.16
N ASP A 523 25.26 -22.75 3.81
CA ASP A 523 24.93 -23.75 4.84
C ASP A 523 23.60 -24.45 4.52
N PRO A 524 23.63 -25.60 3.83
CA PRO A 524 22.41 -26.31 3.41
C PRO A 524 21.65 -27.01 4.56
N ASN A 525 22.21 -27.09 5.78
CA ASN A 525 21.68 -27.93 6.87
C ASN A 525 20.87 -27.18 7.94
N LYS A 526 20.49 -25.91 7.73
CA LYS A 526 19.46 -25.24 8.57
C LYS A 526 18.20 -24.91 7.79
N SER A 527 17.50 -25.96 7.37
CA SER A 527 16.06 -25.90 7.11
C SER A 527 15.28 -26.31 8.37
N VAL A 528 15.00 -25.35 9.26
CA VAL A 528 13.91 -25.45 10.26
C VAL A 528 13.24 -24.09 10.43
#